data_AF-A0A1G7EZE4-F1
#
_entry.id   AF-A0A1G7EZE4-F1
#
_cell.length_a   1.000
_cell.length_b   1.000
_cell.length_c   1.000
_cell.angle_alpha   90.00
_cell.angle_beta   90.00
_cell.angle_gamma   90.00
#
_symmetry.space_group_name_H-M   'P 1'
#
loop_
_entity.id
_entity.type
_entity.pdbx_description
1 polymer ?
#
loop_
_entity_poly.entity_id
_entity_poly.type
_entity_poly.pdbx_seq_one_letter_code
_entity_poly.pdbx_strand_id
1 'polypeptide(L)'
;MKTDRYTKIVLTIIAVCLTINVVKEIDIIPSAYASEGIPVAKKTTEYRLVPVNEFNTMDVRIVDINTYDELNVNLKNIDTYDELKVNINSIDTSDELDVNIDEIGGGYVSSGGPINVKTAL
;
A
#
# COMPACT_ATOMS: atom_id res chain seq x y z
N MET A 1 -12.35 -80.89 4.13
CA MET A 1 -11.57 -80.36 5.27
C MET A 1 -12.55 -79.85 6.32
N LYS A 2 -12.55 -80.43 7.52
CA LYS A 2 -13.44 -80.02 8.63
C LYS A 2 -12.95 -78.65 9.11
N THR A 3 -13.53 -77.57 8.60
CA THR A 3 -13.12 -76.21 8.95
C THR A 3 -13.40 -75.97 10.43
N ASP A 4 -12.36 -75.70 11.21
CA ASP A 4 -12.48 -75.36 12.62
C ASP A 4 -13.42 -74.17 12.80
N ARG A 5 -14.60 -74.44 13.39
CA ARG A 5 -15.64 -73.43 13.66
C ARG A 5 -15.05 -72.26 14.46
N TYR A 6 -14.08 -72.55 15.32
CA TYR A 6 -13.34 -71.57 16.10
C TYR A 6 -12.63 -70.55 15.21
N THR A 7 -11.84 -71.01 14.23
CA THR A 7 -11.12 -70.13 13.30
C THR A 7 -12.07 -69.31 12.44
N LYS A 8 -13.20 -69.89 12.00
CA LYS A 8 -14.23 -69.15 11.25
C LYS A 8 -14.85 -68.02 12.09
N ILE A 9 -15.13 -68.26 13.38
CA ILE A 9 -15.69 -67.25 14.28
C ILE A 9 -14.69 -66.12 14.51
N VAL A 10 -13.43 -66.45 14.83
CA VAL A 10 -12.37 -65.45 15.05
C VAL A 10 -12.12 -64.61 13.79
N LEU A 11 -12.05 -65.24 12.62
CA LEU A 11 -11.87 -64.53 11.34
C LEU A 11 -13.03 -63.57 11.05
N THR A 12 -14.26 -63.97 11.39
CA THR A 12 -15.45 -63.12 11.21
C THR A 12 -15.39 -61.90 12.13
N ILE A 13 -14.96 -62.07 13.38
CA ILE A 13 -14.82 -60.96 14.33
C ILE A 13 -13.74 -59.97 13.84
N ILE A 14 -12.59 -60.47 13.39
CA ILE A 14 -11.50 -59.63 12.86
C ILE A 14 -11.97 -58.86 11.62
N ALA A 15 -12.70 -59.52 10.71
CA ALA A 15 -13.25 -58.88 9.51
C ALA A 15 -14.22 -57.74 9.86
N VAL A 16 -15.09 -57.94 10.85
CA VAL A 16 -16.01 -56.88 11.33
C VAL A 16 -15.24 -55.71 11.93
N CYS A 17 -14.25 -55.97 12.79
CA CYS A 17 -13.40 -54.93 13.38
C CYS A 17 -12.65 -54.11 12.32
N LEU A 18 -12.08 -54.78 11.31
CA LEU A 18 -11.39 -54.12 10.21
C LEU A 18 -12.36 -53.28 9.35
N THR A 19 -13.57 -53.78 9.11
CA THR A 19 -14.59 -53.04 8.35
C THR A 19 -14.97 -51.74 9.05
N ILE A 20 -15.12 -51.76 10.38
CA ILE A 20 -15.43 -50.56 11.18
C ILE A 20 -14.27 -49.56 11.16
N ASN A 21 -13.02 -50.02 11.24
CA ASN A 21 -11.86 -49.13 11.16
C ASN A 21 -11.76 -48.46 9.79
N VAL A 22 -11.96 -49.20 8.71
CA VAL A 22 -11.94 -48.65 7.35
C VAL A 22 -13.06 -47.61 7.19
N VAL A 23 -14.28 -47.86 7.68
CA VAL A 23 -15.38 -46.89 7.61
C VAL A 23 -15.09 -45.61 8.40
N LYS A 24 -14.29 -45.67 9.47
CA LYS A 24 -13.85 -44.48 10.22
C LYS A 24 -12.78 -43.66 9.50
N GLU A 25 -11.93 -44.32 8.71
CA GLU A 25 -10.87 -43.65 7.93
C GLU A 25 -11.36 -43.13 6.58
N ILE A 26 -12.49 -43.63 6.08
CA ILE A 26 -13.14 -43.05 4.91
C ILE A 26 -13.83 -41.77 5.38
N ASP A 27 -13.18 -40.62 5.12
CA ASP A 27 -13.80 -39.30 5.14
C ASP A 27 -14.88 -39.21 4.04
N ILE A 28 -16.04 -39.85 4.28
CA ILE A 28 -17.22 -39.83 3.39
C ILE A 28 -17.70 -38.40 3.15
N ILE A 29 -17.44 -37.52 4.12
CA ILE A 29 -17.68 -36.09 4.02
C ILE A 29 -16.30 -35.44 3.97
N PRO A 30 -15.83 -34.98 2.79
CA PRO A 30 -14.58 -34.24 2.73
C PRO A 30 -14.69 -33.03 3.65
N SER A 31 -13.78 -32.95 4.63
CA SER A 31 -13.65 -31.76 5.46
C SER A 31 -13.27 -30.61 4.53
N ALA A 32 -14.18 -29.65 4.39
CA ALA A 32 -13.90 -28.43 3.67
C ALA A 32 -12.87 -27.64 4.48
N TYR A 33 -11.59 -27.85 4.17
CA TYR A 33 -10.54 -26.96 4.63
C TYR A 33 -10.87 -25.59 4.05
N ALA A 34 -11.25 -24.66 4.92
CA ALA A 34 -11.22 -23.25 4.60
C ALA A 34 -9.76 -22.89 4.35
N SER A 35 -9.30 -23.09 3.11
CA SER A 35 -8.21 -22.27 2.62
C SER A 35 -8.75 -20.86 2.74
N GLU A 36 -8.15 -20.07 3.64
CA GLU A 36 -8.19 -18.62 3.56
C GLU A 36 -7.54 -18.24 2.23
N GLY A 37 -8.26 -18.50 1.14
CA GLY A 37 -8.05 -17.83 -0.11
C GLY A 37 -8.27 -16.38 0.23
N ILE A 38 -7.14 -15.66 0.37
CA ILE A 38 -7.08 -14.22 0.54
C ILE A 38 -8.25 -13.67 -0.29
N PRO A 39 -9.26 -13.03 0.33
CA PRO A 39 -10.36 -12.51 -0.44
C PRO A 39 -9.73 -11.59 -1.47
N VAL A 40 -9.74 -12.03 -2.72
CA VAL A 40 -9.31 -11.19 -3.84
C VAL A 40 -10.33 -10.08 -3.81
N ALA A 41 -9.96 -9.01 -3.13
CA ALA A 41 -10.79 -7.86 -2.90
C ALA A 41 -11.37 -7.52 -4.25
N LYS A 42 -12.71 -7.64 -4.33
CA LYS A 42 -13.49 -7.21 -5.48
C LYS A 42 -12.98 -5.81 -5.78
N LYS A 43 -12.23 -5.64 -6.88
CA LYS A 43 -11.63 -4.37 -7.25
C LYS A 43 -12.75 -3.38 -7.55
N THR A 44 -13.23 -2.69 -6.52
CA THR A 44 -13.83 -1.38 -6.70
C THR A 44 -12.69 -0.48 -7.13
N THR A 45 -12.87 0.20 -8.26
CA THR A 45 -11.80 0.84 -9.03
C THR A 45 -11.20 2.09 -8.40
N GLU A 46 -11.54 2.40 -7.15
CA GLU A 46 -11.20 3.68 -6.52
C GLU A 46 -10.14 3.56 -5.43
N TYR A 47 -10.06 2.43 -4.71
CA TYR A 47 -9.08 2.26 -3.63
C TYR A 47 -8.47 0.87 -3.65
N ARG A 48 -7.13 0.85 -3.56
CA ARG A 48 -6.34 -0.37 -3.43
C ARG A 48 -5.60 -0.34 -2.11
N LEU A 49 -5.64 -1.44 -1.37
CA LEU A 49 -4.78 -1.61 -0.19
C LEU A 49 -3.32 -1.63 -0.66
N VAL A 50 -2.53 -0.69 -0.15
CA VAL A 50 -1.09 -0.62 -0.40
C VAL A 50 -0.39 -1.09 0.89
N PRO A 51 0.51 -2.08 0.82
CA PRO A 51 1.25 -2.52 1.99
C PRO A 51 2.11 -1.37 2.51
N VAL A 52 2.00 -1.10 3.81
CA VAL A 52 2.86 -0.18 4.55
C VAL A 52 4.00 -0.95 5.20
N ASN A 53 5.17 -0.33 5.35
CA ASN A 53 6.29 -0.98 6.04
C ASN A 53 6.12 -0.92 7.58
N GLU A 54 7.05 -1.53 8.32
CA GLU A 54 7.06 -1.55 9.79
C GLU A 54 7.10 -0.15 10.42
N PHE A 55 7.63 0.84 9.69
CA PHE A 55 7.71 2.24 10.10
C PHE A 55 6.45 3.05 9.74
N ASN A 56 5.40 2.40 9.24
CA ASN A 56 4.17 3.04 8.73
C ASN A 56 4.43 4.08 7.63
N THR A 57 5.49 3.92 6.85
CA THR A 57 5.76 4.75 5.67
C THR A 57 5.37 4.01 4.39
N MET A 58 5.06 4.80 3.37
CA MET A 58 4.66 4.32 2.04
C MET A 58 5.50 5.03 0.99
N ASP A 59 6.24 4.25 0.21
CA ASP A 59 6.99 4.77 -0.92
C ASP A 59 6.09 4.80 -2.16
N VAL A 60 5.82 5.99 -2.68
CA VAL A 60 4.92 6.19 -3.83
C VAL A 60 5.70 6.81 -4.98
N ARG A 61 5.71 6.12 -6.12
CA ARG A 61 6.15 6.69 -7.40
C ARG A 61 4.93 7.09 -8.21
N ILE A 62 4.75 8.38 -8.42
CA ILE A 62 3.69 8.91 -9.28
C ILE A 62 4.25 9.06 -10.70
N VAL A 63 3.54 8.54 -11.69
CA VAL A 63 3.94 8.54 -13.10
C VAL A 63 2.71 8.89 -13.93
N ASP A 64 2.91 9.65 -15.00
CA ASP A 64 1.87 9.95 -16.00
C ASP A 64 0.58 10.54 -15.37
N ILE A 65 0.72 11.62 -14.62
CA ILE A 65 -0.43 12.35 -14.07
C ILE A 65 -1.12 13.09 -15.23
N ASN A 66 -2.32 12.64 -15.59
CA ASN A 66 -3.18 13.34 -16.54
C ASN A 66 -4.26 14.13 -15.78
N THR A 67 -3.94 15.36 -15.36
CA THR A 67 -4.93 16.29 -14.82
C THR A 67 -5.48 17.15 -15.95
N TYR A 68 -6.78 17.45 -15.94
CA TYR A 68 -7.37 18.36 -16.92
C TYR A 68 -6.98 19.82 -16.66
N ASP A 69 -6.71 20.16 -15.41
CA ASP A 69 -6.33 21.51 -14.99
C ASP A 69 -5.02 21.45 -14.17
N GLU A 70 -5.11 21.43 -12.84
CA GLU A 70 -3.98 21.60 -11.92
C GLU A 70 -3.88 20.47 -10.90
N LEU A 71 -2.64 20.12 -10.52
CA LEU A 71 -2.35 19.21 -9.42
C LEU A 71 -2.02 20.00 -8.15
N ASN A 72 -2.93 19.99 -7.19
CA ASN A 72 -2.68 20.59 -5.87
C ASN A 72 -1.94 19.60 -4.97
N VAL A 73 -0.80 20.03 -4.42
CA VAL A 73 0.03 19.22 -3.52
C VAL A 73 0.42 20.04 -2.30
N ASN A 74 0.29 19.46 -1.12
CA ASN A 74 0.80 20.03 0.14
C ASN A 74 2.11 19.34 0.49
N LEU A 75 3.22 20.10 0.47
CA LEU A 75 4.55 19.56 0.75
C LEU A 75 5.04 20.10 2.09
N LYS A 76 5.59 19.21 2.92
CA LYS A 76 6.24 19.59 4.18
C LYS A 76 7.74 19.78 4.03
N ASN A 77 8.37 18.93 3.23
CA ASN A 77 9.79 18.98 2.91
C ASN A 77 10.00 18.47 1.49
N ILE A 78 10.97 19.05 0.80
CA ILE A 78 11.34 18.69 -0.57
C ILE A 78 12.86 18.52 -0.58
N ASP A 79 13.33 17.37 -1.05
CA ASP A 79 14.74 17.10 -1.27
C ASP A 79 14.89 16.59 -2.70
N THR A 80 15.65 17.31 -3.52
CA THR A 80 15.86 17.00 -4.94
C THR A 80 17.35 16.90 -5.23
N TYR A 81 17.72 15.93 -6.08
CA TYR A 81 19.11 15.77 -6.51
C TYR A 81 19.58 16.96 -7.37
N ASP A 82 18.71 17.44 -8.25
CA ASP A 82 18.97 18.56 -9.13
C ASP A 82 18.16 19.80 -8.71
N GLU A 83 18.51 20.96 -9.26
CA GLU A 83 17.82 22.23 -9.01
C GLU A 83 16.36 22.19 -9.49
N LEU A 84 15.44 22.54 -8.59
CA LEU A 84 14.01 22.63 -8.87
C LEU A 84 13.64 24.05 -9.31
N LYS A 85 13.19 24.21 -10.56
CA LYS A 85 12.62 25.47 -11.04
C LYS A 85 11.19 25.63 -10.53
N VAL A 86 10.92 26.71 -9.79
CA VAL A 86 9.61 27.00 -9.21
C VAL A 86 9.16 28.40 -9.64
N ASN A 87 7.92 28.51 -10.12
CA ASN A 87 7.26 29.78 -10.35
C ASN A 87 6.35 30.10 -9.16
N ILE A 88 6.64 31.18 -8.44
CA ILE A 88 5.92 31.54 -7.22
C ILE A 88 5.10 32.79 -7.50
N ASN A 89 3.78 32.68 -7.30
CA ASN A 89 2.86 33.82 -7.47
C ASN A 89 2.66 34.61 -6.18
N SER A 90 2.71 33.94 -5.02
CA SER A 90 2.51 34.54 -3.70
C SER A 90 3.23 33.72 -2.64
N ILE A 91 3.73 34.41 -1.61
CA ILE A 91 4.30 33.80 -0.40
C ILE A 91 3.65 34.50 0.79
N ASP A 92 3.20 33.70 1.76
CA ASP A 92 2.66 34.18 3.04
C ASP A 92 3.44 33.50 4.16
N THR A 93 4.05 34.28 5.04
CA THR A 93 4.90 33.83 6.15
C THR A 93 4.69 34.73 7.35
N SER A 94 4.78 34.16 8.56
CA SER A 94 4.68 34.93 9.80
C SER A 94 5.96 35.70 10.13
N ASP A 95 7.10 35.19 9.67
CA ASP A 95 8.44 35.71 9.97
C ASP A 95 9.07 36.34 8.72
N GLU A 96 10.21 37.02 8.91
CA GLU A 96 10.97 37.63 7.82
C GLU A 96 11.45 36.58 6.80
N LEU A 97 11.30 36.89 5.51
CA LEU A 97 11.76 36.06 4.40
C LEU A 97 13.01 36.67 3.76
N ASP A 98 14.15 36.03 3.98
CA ASP A 98 15.42 36.41 3.35
C ASP A 98 15.47 35.90 1.91
N VAL A 99 15.64 36.83 0.94
CA VAL A 99 15.79 36.50 -0.49
C VAL A 99 16.99 37.21 -1.10
N ASN A 100 17.71 36.51 -1.98
CA ASN A 100 18.74 37.12 -2.82
C ASN A 100 18.12 37.50 -4.16
N ILE A 101 18.17 38.78 -4.51
CA ILE A 101 17.58 39.32 -5.74
C ILE A 101 18.68 39.91 -6.61
N ASP A 102 18.75 39.47 -7.86
CA ASP A 102 19.71 39.98 -8.85
C ASP A 102 19.13 41.18 -9.64
N GLU A 103 17.82 41.16 -9.92
CA GLU A 103 17.15 42.15 -10.76
C GLU A 103 15.71 42.42 -10.31
N ILE A 104 15.28 43.68 -10.35
CA ILE A 104 13.89 44.11 -10.11
C ILE A 104 13.46 45.06 -11.22
N GLY A 105 12.40 44.69 -11.95
CA GLY A 105 11.77 45.58 -12.93
C GLY A 105 12.68 46.06 -14.07
N GLY A 106 13.64 45.24 -14.53
CA GLY A 106 14.54 45.59 -15.63
C GLY A 106 15.89 46.19 -15.18
N GLY A 107 16.09 46.41 -13.88
CA GLY A 107 17.29 47.00 -13.32
C GLY A 107 18.02 46.06 -12.36
N TYR A 108 19.32 45.91 -12.53
CA TYR A 108 20.16 45.13 -11.62
C TYR A 108 20.20 45.75 -10.23
N VAL A 109 20.14 44.90 -9.21
CA VAL A 109 20.23 45.31 -7.81
C VAL A 109 21.71 45.37 -7.42
N SER A 110 22.33 46.54 -7.58
CA SER A 110 23.71 46.75 -7.16
C SER A 110 23.75 47.50 -5.81
N SER A 111 24.03 46.76 -4.73
CA SER A 111 24.32 47.23 -3.36
C SER A 111 23.14 47.57 -2.43
N GLY A 112 23.37 47.37 -1.13
CA GLY A 112 22.40 47.38 -0.02
C GLY A 112 21.79 48.73 0.35
N GLY A 113 21.47 49.56 -0.64
CA GLY A 113 20.58 50.70 -0.47
C GLY A 113 19.11 50.26 -0.35
N PRO A 114 18.24 51.10 0.19
CA PRO A 114 16.82 50.79 0.32
C PRO A 114 16.14 50.59 -1.05
N ILE A 115 15.34 49.53 -1.16
CA ILE A 115 14.54 49.23 -2.36
C ILE A 115 13.19 49.94 -2.26
N ASN A 116 12.84 50.71 -3.30
CA ASN A 116 11.55 51.38 -3.36
C ASN A 116 10.43 50.37 -3.67
N VAL A 117 9.55 50.13 -2.70
CA VAL A 117 8.36 49.28 -2.85
C VAL A 117 7.09 50.12 -2.96
N LYS A 118 6.20 49.74 -3.87
CA LYS A 118 4.84 50.31 -3.92
C LYS A 118 4.00 49.67 -2.83
N THR A 119 3.57 50.45 -1.85
CA THR A 119 2.53 50.03 -0.92
C THR A 119 1.16 50.37 -1.50
N ALA A 120 0.23 49.41 -1.45
CA ALA A 120 -1.18 49.71 -1.68
C ALA A 120 -1.69 50.48 -0.44
N LEU A 121 -2.19 51.71 -0.67
CA LEU A 121 -2.95 52.49 0.32
C LEU A 121 -4.38 51.95 0.43
#